data_AF-A0AAV8VU04-F1
#
_entry.id   AF-A0AAV8VU04-F1
#
_cell.length_a   1.000
_cell.length_b   1.000
_cell.length_c   1.000
_cell.angle_alpha   90.00
_cell.angle_beta   90.00
_cell.angle_gamma   90.00
#
_symmetry.space_group_name_H-M   'P 1'
#
loop_
_entity.id
_entity.type
_entity.pdbx_description
1 polymer ?
#
loop_
_entity_poly.entity_id
_entity_poly.type
_entity_poly.pdbx_seq_one_letter_code
_entity_poly.pdbx_strand_id
1 'polypeptide(L)'
;MRVNQNLDINFNEFKCNLIEMLQQFQKREMLLKCEVANQKCTLIFYCKSKIKSIVYLTIDLHVTNQKEIFAELIHNMQSIQNMNERLKKQLQSLRKSVSEKDQEIQRLALLKNELQEQFHKNVEQLNNLFNNKICEVEDLLIKKIVYIKFRVVKLVNDVNVLKEETSLKVESSRNLVKTMESLRVDADKNHALMNRLREENNSLTAVKAKQDKMITDLQKTVQDKDVSVVELQNRNGELQGDMEKLSVMMAQKKATIDELSKDLVQANQMLVNFNNHYDAKSKQVEELQAIVAAKDSAIKEQKLRTNELLREFENYKVSFNEEEQGKLKHEFVLAQNKIDELEGALRKANKINVLLTEKINNANFGHR
;
A
#
# COMPACT_ATOMS: atom_id res chain seq x y z
N MET A 1 154.73 -83.46 59.51
CA MET A 1 154.23 -82.09 59.74
C MET A 1 153.70 -81.89 61.15
N ARG A 2 152.72 -82.67 61.64
CA ARG A 2 152.12 -82.51 62.99
C ARG A 2 153.14 -82.41 64.13
N VAL A 3 154.06 -83.38 64.23
CA VAL A 3 155.11 -83.41 65.27
C VAL A 3 156.18 -82.33 65.06
N ASN A 4 156.62 -82.10 63.82
CA ASN A 4 157.74 -81.20 63.53
C ASN A 4 157.39 -79.70 63.69
N GLN A 5 156.11 -79.35 63.64
CA GLN A 5 155.63 -77.96 63.73
C GLN A 5 154.68 -77.74 64.92
N ASN A 6 154.60 -78.71 65.85
CA ASN A 6 153.76 -78.63 67.05
C ASN A 6 152.29 -78.27 66.74
N LEU A 7 151.74 -78.88 65.69
CA LEU A 7 150.33 -78.65 65.30
C LEU A 7 149.42 -79.53 66.15
N ASP A 8 148.62 -78.91 67.02
CA ASP A 8 147.61 -79.62 67.83
C ASP A 8 146.22 -79.55 67.18
N ILE A 9 146.12 -80.07 65.95
CA ILE A 9 144.87 -80.11 65.17
C ILE A 9 144.73 -81.45 64.42
N ASN A 10 143.50 -81.84 64.10
CA ASN A 10 143.22 -82.99 63.25
C ASN A 10 143.29 -82.65 61.75
N PHE A 11 143.12 -83.65 60.87
CA PHE A 11 143.28 -83.44 59.41
C PHE A 11 142.20 -82.53 58.79
N ASN A 12 140.95 -82.60 59.28
CA ASN A 12 139.87 -81.75 58.76
C ASN A 12 140.06 -80.29 59.18
N GLU A 13 140.43 -80.05 60.44
CA GLU A 13 140.82 -78.73 60.95
C GLU A 13 142.03 -78.19 60.18
N PHE A 14 143.03 -79.03 59.90
CA PHE A 14 144.15 -78.67 59.06
C PHE A 14 143.72 -78.24 57.65
N LYS A 15 142.83 -79.00 56.99
CA LYS A 15 142.31 -78.68 55.66
C LYS A 15 141.57 -77.33 55.67
N CYS A 16 140.70 -77.09 56.65
CA CYS A 16 139.99 -75.82 56.79
C CYS A 16 140.96 -74.67 57.03
N ASN A 17 141.88 -74.80 57.99
CA ASN A 17 142.91 -73.79 58.28
C ASN A 17 143.77 -73.49 57.06
N LEU A 18 144.10 -74.50 56.24
CA LEU A 18 144.84 -74.31 54.99
C LEU A 18 144.04 -73.52 53.96
N ILE A 19 142.74 -73.81 53.78
CA ILE A 19 141.87 -73.04 52.90
C ILE A 19 141.73 -71.59 53.39
N GLU A 20 141.57 -71.38 54.69
CA GLU A 20 141.50 -70.05 55.29
C GLU A 20 142.80 -69.27 55.05
N MET A 21 143.96 -69.89 55.27
CA MET A 21 145.25 -69.27 54.97
C MET A 21 145.44 -68.95 53.49
N LEU A 22 144.95 -69.80 52.58
CA LEU A 22 144.95 -69.52 51.13
C LEU A 22 144.00 -68.37 50.76
N GLN A 23 142.84 -68.27 51.41
CA GLN A 23 141.92 -67.14 51.25
C GLN A 23 142.51 -65.85 51.82
N GLN A 24 143.16 -65.89 53.00
CA GLN A 24 143.90 -64.76 53.58
C GLN A 24 145.04 -64.31 52.67
N PHE A 25 145.73 -65.24 52.00
CA PHE A 25 146.69 -64.93 50.96
C PHE A 25 146.06 -64.22 49.76
N GLN A 26 144.92 -64.71 49.23
CA GLN A 26 144.18 -64.03 48.15
C GLN A 26 143.74 -62.60 48.55
N LYS A 27 143.38 -62.41 49.83
CA LYS A 27 143.05 -61.10 50.43
C LYS A 27 144.27 -60.24 50.79
N ARG A 28 145.50 -60.76 50.63
CA ARG A 28 146.78 -60.12 50.97
C ARG A 28 147.03 -59.90 52.47
N GLU A 29 146.32 -60.60 53.34
CA GLU A 29 146.49 -60.56 54.81
C GLU A 29 147.62 -61.48 55.31
N MET A 30 147.90 -62.53 54.53
CA MET A 30 148.98 -63.48 54.77
C MET A 30 149.90 -63.54 53.56
N LEU A 31 151.20 -63.75 53.78
CA LEU A 31 152.16 -63.93 52.70
C LEU A 31 152.46 -65.41 52.51
N LEU A 32 152.59 -65.78 51.24
CA LEU A 32 152.95 -67.13 50.82
C LEU A 32 154.30 -67.07 50.10
N LYS A 33 155.26 -67.85 50.56
CA LYS A 33 156.57 -67.99 49.90
C LYS A 33 156.82 -69.46 49.58
N CYS A 34 157.36 -69.73 48.41
CA CYS A 34 157.85 -71.05 48.04
C CYS A 34 159.38 -71.01 48.09
N GLU A 35 159.99 -71.84 48.94
CA GLU A 35 161.44 -71.98 49.05
C GLU A 35 161.89 -73.32 48.46
N VAL A 36 162.98 -73.31 47.69
CA VAL A 36 163.53 -74.51 47.06
C VAL A 36 164.99 -74.66 47.51
N ALA A 37 165.28 -75.75 48.24
CA ALA A 37 166.63 -76.06 48.71
C ALA A 37 166.87 -77.58 48.67
N ASN A 38 168.01 -78.02 48.12
CA ASN A 38 168.44 -79.43 48.11
C ASN A 38 167.35 -80.43 47.62
N GLN A 39 166.69 -80.12 46.51
CA GLN A 39 165.58 -80.91 45.93
C GLN A 39 164.32 -81.03 46.81
N LYS A 40 164.24 -80.27 47.91
CA LYS A 40 163.02 -80.10 48.70
C LYS A 40 162.39 -78.75 48.38
N CYS A 41 161.08 -78.77 48.15
CA CYS A 41 160.28 -77.58 47.94
C CYS A 41 159.43 -77.38 49.20
N THR A 42 159.41 -76.18 49.75
CA THR A 42 158.69 -75.90 50.99
C THR A 42 157.86 -74.64 50.83
N LEU A 43 156.55 -74.78 51.04
CA LEU A 43 155.59 -73.71 50.98
C LEU A 43 155.39 -73.12 52.38
N ILE A 44 155.71 -71.85 52.55
CA ILE A 44 155.75 -71.16 53.84
C ILE A 44 154.67 -70.10 53.86
N PHE A 45 153.71 -70.27 54.77
CA PHE A 45 152.71 -69.28 55.15
C PHE A 45 153.28 -68.44 56.29
N TYR A 46 153.39 -67.12 56.11
CA TYR A 46 153.98 -66.23 57.10
C TYR A 46 153.36 -64.83 57.06
N CYS A 47 153.48 -64.11 58.17
CA CYS A 47 153.14 -62.68 58.23
C CYS A 47 154.39 -61.86 58.58
N LYS A 48 154.55 -60.70 57.94
CA LYS A 48 155.59 -59.73 58.29
C LYS A 48 155.05 -58.78 59.36
N SER A 49 155.68 -58.77 60.53
CA SER A 49 155.50 -57.71 61.53
C SER A 49 156.67 -56.72 61.45
N LYS A 50 156.54 -55.54 62.09
CA LYS A 50 157.60 -54.51 62.16
C LYS A 50 158.90 -55.01 62.81
N ILE A 51 158.80 -56.06 63.63
CA ILE A 51 159.91 -56.57 64.46
C ILE A 51 160.48 -57.87 63.89
N LYS A 52 159.63 -58.79 63.40
CA LYS A 52 160.04 -60.10 62.88
C LYS A 52 158.98 -60.69 61.94
N SER A 53 159.39 -61.58 61.04
CA SER A 53 158.45 -62.42 60.28
C SER A 53 158.04 -63.64 61.10
N ILE A 54 156.73 -63.88 61.24
CA ILE A 54 156.15 -65.02 61.96
C ILE A 54 155.70 -66.05 60.92
N VAL A 55 156.27 -67.26 60.98
CA VAL A 55 155.87 -68.39 60.13
C VAL A 55 154.76 -69.16 60.83
N TYR A 56 153.62 -69.34 60.15
CA TYR A 56 152.43 -70.01 60.68
C TYR A 56 152.37 -71.48 60.27
N LEU A 57 152.66 -71.76 59.00
CA LEU A 57 152.63 -73.13 58.48
C LEU A 57 153.70 -73.29 57.42
N THR A 58 154.40 -74.41 57.50
CA THR A 58 155.40 -74.84 56.53
C THR A 58 154.94 -76.17 55.94
N ILE A 59 154.69 -76.24 54.64
CA ILE A 59 154.26 -77.46 53.96
C ILE A 59 155.39 -77.91 53.04
N ASP A 60 155.92 -79.10 53.31
CA ASP A 60 156.85 -79.72 52.38
C ASP A 60 156.07 -80.18 51.15
N LEU A 61 156.41 -79.60 50.01
CA LEU A 61 155.88 -79.94 48.70
C LEU A 61 156.83 -80.92 48.01
N HIS A 62 156.25 -81.90 47.33
CA HIS A 62 156.99 -82.64 46.33
C HIS A 62 157.16 -81.74 45.10
N VAL A 63 158.38 -81.69 44.55
CA VAL A 63 158.60 -81.09 43.23
C VAL A 63 157.87 -81.98 42.24
N THR A 64 156.80 -81.45 41.64
CA THR A 64 156.03 -82.19 40.65
C THR A 64 156.93 -82.61 39.50
N ASN A 65 156.84 -83.89 39.13
CA ASN A 65 157.54 -84.37 37.96
C ASN A 65 156.82 -83.88 36.68
N GLN A 66 157.53 -83.92 35.55
CA GLN A 66 156.97 -83.48 34.27
C GLN A 66 155.68 -84.26 33.91
N LYS A 67 155.59 -85.55 34.27
CA LYS A 67 154.42 -86.38 33.94
C LYS A 67 153.14 -85.90 34.63
N GLU A 68 153.22 -85.53 35.91
CA GLU A 68 152.08 -85.00 36.67
C GLU A 68 151.63 -83.64 36.14
N ILE A 69 152.58 -82.75 35.82
CA ILE A 69 152.27 -81.45 35.20
C ILE A 69 151.55 -81.66 33.86
N PHE A 70 152.07 -82.55 33.00
CA PHE A 70 151.43 -82.86 31.73
C PHE A 70 150.07 -83.52 31.91
N ALA A 71 149.90 -84.43 32.89
CA ALA A 71 148.62 -85.07 33.17
C ALA A 71 147.55 -84.04 33.59
N GLU A 72 147.88 -83.12 34.50
CA GLU A 72 146.98 -82.07 34.96
C GLU A 72 146.67 -81.05 33.84
N LEU A 73 147.66 -80.67 33.05
CA LEU A 73 147.45 -79.80 31.87
C LEU A 73 146.55 -80.47 30.84
N ILE A 74 146.75 -81.76 30.55
CA ILE A 74 145.91 -82.53 29.63
C ILE A 74 144.49 -82.61 30.18
N HIS A 75 144.31 -82.88 31.48
CA HIS A 75 142.99 -82.94 32.10
C HIS A 75 142.25 -81.60 32.02
N ASN A 76 142.90 -80.49 32.36
CA ASN A 76 142.32 -79.16 32.28
C ASN A 76 142.00 -78.76 30.83
N MET A 77 142.89 -79.08 29.89
CA MET A 77 142.66 -78.86 28.46
C MET A 77 141.44 -79.64 27.96
N GLN A 78 141.29 -80.90 28.35
CA GLN A 78 140.12 -81.72 28.02
C GLN A 78 138.83 -81.17 28.65
N SER A 79 138.87 -80.71 29.90
CA SER A 79 137.73 -80.10 30.57
C SER A 79 137.25 -78.82 29.85
N ILE A 80 138.19 -77.94 29.48
CA ILE A 80 137.91 -76.72 28.70
C ILE A 80 137.36 -77.08 27.32
N GLN A 81 137.95 -78.08 26.65
CA GLN A 81 137.47 -78.54 25.34
C GLN A 81 136.04 -79.08 25.41
N ASN A 82 135.72 -79.89 26.42
CA ASN A 82 134.38 -80.41 26.66
C ASN A 82 133.37 -79.28 26.94
N MET A 83 133.77 -78.28 27.74
CA MET A 83 132.92 -77.11 28.02
C MET A 83 132.65 -76.30 26.75
N ASN A 84 133.68 -76.06 25.93
CA ASN A 84 133.55 -75.35 24.65
C ASN A 84 132.62 -76.09 23.68
N GLU A 85 132.75 -77.42 23.57
CA GLU A 85 131.85 -78.22 22.73
C GLU A 85 130.40 -78.18 23.23
N ARG A 86 130.18 -78.20 24.55
CA ARG A 86 128.83 -78.04 25.13
C ARG A 86 128.26 -76.66 24.82
N LEU A 87 129.02 -75.59 25.02
CA LEU A 87 128.59 -74.22 24.73
C LEU A 87 128.31 -74.02 23.24
N LYS A 88 129.13 -74.60 22.37
CA LYS A 88 128.93 -74.57 20.91
C LYS A 88 127.62 -75.23 20.51
N LYS A 89 127.30 -76.40 21.08
CA LYS A 89 126.00 -77.07 20.86
C LYS A 89 124.82 -76.25 21.36
N GLN A 90 124.92 -75.68 22.56
CA GLN A 90 123.86 -74.81 23.11
C GLN A 90 123.63 -73.57 22.25
N LEU A 91 124.70 -72.91 21.83
CA LEU A 91 124.64 -71.73 20.97
C LEU A 91 124.06 -72.05 19.58
N GLN A 92 124.39 -73.22 19.01
CA GLN A 92 123.78 -73.68 17.77
C GLN A 92 122.28 -73.96 17.91
N SER A 93 121.85 -74.58 19.03
CA SER A 93 120.44 -74.80 19.32
C SER A 93 119.67 -73.49 19.47
N LEU A 94 120.23 -72.52 20.20
CA LEU A 94 119.64 -71.19 20.39
C LEU A 94 119.53 -70.45 19.05
N ARG A 95 120.58 -70.46 18.23
CA ARG A 95 120.55 -69.86 16.88
C ARG A 95 119.44 -70.44 16.01
N LYS A 96 119.26 -71.77 16.04
CA LYS A 96 118.19 -72.43 15.30
C LYS A 96 116.81 -71.97 15.79
N SER A 97 116.60 -71.96 17.10
CA SER A 97 115.32 -71.53 17.70
C SER A 97 115.00 -70.06 17.41
N VAL A 98 115.99 -69.16 17.48
CA VAL A 98 115.82 -67.74 17.11
C VAL A 98 115.42 -67.63 15.64
N SER A 99 116.11 -68.32 14.74
CA SER A 99 115.78 -68.31 13.31
C SER A 99 114.37 -68.82 13.02
N GLU A 100 113.90 -69.85 13.74
CA GLU A 100 112.52 -70.36 13.61
C GLU A 100 111.50 -69.31 14.08
N LYS A 101 111.78 -68.62 15.20
CA LYS A 101 110.92 -67.55 15.72
C LYS A 101 110.89 -66.31 14.82
N ASP A 102 112.00 -65.94 14.21
CA ASP A 102 112.04 -64.84 13.23
C ASP A 102 111.17 -65.16 12.00
N GLN A 103 111.20 -66.41 11.52
CA GLN A 103 110.31 -66.84 10.42
C GLN A 103 108.84 -66.83 10.83
N GLU A 104 108.52 -67.23 12.06
CA GLU A 104 107.15 -67.17 12.61
C GLU A 104 106.64 -65.73 12.67
N ILE A 105 107.47 -64.79 13.16
CA ILE A 105 107.16 -63.36 13.20
C ILE A 105 106.91 -62.81 11.79
N GLN A 106 107.73 -63.18 10.80
CA GLN A 106 107.54 -62.75 9.42
C GLN A 106 106.22 -63.25 8.84
N ARG A 107 105.83 -64.51 9.10
CA ARG A 107 104.52 -65.04 8.67
C ARG A 107 103.36 -64.31 9.32
N LEU A 108 103.45 -64.04 10.62
CA LEU A 108 102.41 -63.30 11.34
C LEU A 108 102.29 -61.86 10.86
N ALA A 109 103.41 -61.21 10.49
CA ALA A 109 103.40 -59.87 9.91
C ALA A 109 102.69 -59.83 8.55
N LEU A 110 102.95 -60.82 7.68
CA LEU A 110 102.24 -60.95 6.40
C LEU A 110 100.75 -61.16 6.60
N LEU A 111 100.36 -62.11 7.46
CA LEU A 111 98.96 -62.39 7.75
C LEU A 111 98.23 -61.17 8.33
N LYS A 112 98.90 -60.41 9.21
CA LYS A 112 98.35 -59.16 9.75
C LYS A 112 98.07 -58.16 8.63
N ASN A 113 99.01 -57.98 7.69
CA ASN A 113 98.83 -57.04 6.59
C ASN A 113 97.69 -57.47 5.66
N GLU A 114 97.58 -58.76 5.34
CA GLU A 114 96.48 -59.31 4.54
C GLU A 114 95.11 -59.08 5.22
N LEU A 115 95.01 -59.37 6.52
CA LEU A 115 93.78 -59.13 7.29
C LEU A 115 93.44 -57.64 7.36
N GLN A 116 94.45 -56.77 7.50
CA GLN A 116 94.25 -55.33 7.52
C GLN A 116 93.73 -54.82 6.16
N GLU A 117 94.31 -55.26 5.04
CA GLU A 117 93.83 -54.91 3.70
C GLU A 117 92.40 -55.41 3.47
N GLN A 118 92.10 -56.66 3.86
CA GLN A 118 90.76 -57.22 3.73
C GLN A 118 89.74 -56.44 4.58
N PHE A 119 90.11 -56.05 5.80
CA PHE A 119 89.26 -55.23 6.66
C PHE A 119 88.95 -53.87 6.01
N HIS A 120 89.96 -53.16 5.49
CA HIS A 120 89.76 -51.87 4.83
C HIS A 120 88.84 -52.00 3.60
N LYS A 121 89.06 -53.04 2.78
CA LYS A 121 88.21 -53.32 1.61
C LYS A 121 86.76 -53.59 2.01
N ASN A 122 86.53 -54.35 3.08
CA ASN A 122 85.19 -54.63 3.57
C ASN A 122 84.51 -53.36 4.10
N VAL A 123 85.24 -52.52 4.83
CA VAL A 123 84.72 -51.23 5.33
C VAL A 123 84.38 -50.29 4.16
N GLU A 124 85.21 -50.22 3.14
CA GLU A 124 84.96 -49.42 1.94
C GLU A 124 83.72 -49.91 1.18
N GLN A 125 83.59 -51.22 0.97
CA GLN A 125 82.40 -51.82 0.36
C GLN A 125 81.13 -51.51 1.14
N LEU A 126 81.19 -51.62 2.47
CA LEU A 126 80.06 -51.32 3.34
C LEU A 126 79.69 -49.82 3.27
N ASN A 127 80.68 -48.93 3.28
CA ASN A 127 80.47 -47.50 3.14
C ASN A 127 79.82 -47.16 1.79
N ASN A 128 80.29 -47.76 0.69
CA ASN A 128 79.70 -47.58 -0.64
C ASN A 128 78.25 -48.10 -0.69
N LEU A 129 77.96 -49.24 -0.07
CA LEU A 129 76.60 -49.77 0.02
C LEU A 129 75.68 -48.84 0.82
N PHE A 130 76.13 -48.34 1.96
CA PHE A 130 75.37 -47.37 2.75
C PHE A 130 75.11 -46.08 2.00
N ASN A 131 76.13 -45.49 1.37
CA ASN A 131 75.97 -44.26 0.59
C ASN A 131 74.99 -44.44 -0.56
N ASN A 132 75.07 -45.57 -1.29
CA ASN A 132 74.11 -45.88 -2.34
C ASN A 132 72.68 -45.99 -1.80
N LYS A 133 72.48 -46.64 -0.65
CA LYS A 133 71.15 -46.73 -0.01
C LYS A 133 70.64 -45.40 0.52
N ILE A 134 71.52 -44.56 1.04
CA ILE A 134 71.16 -43.19 1.44
C ILE A 134 70.68 -42.42 0.21
N CYS A 135 71.42 -42.42 -0.90
CA CYS A 135 71.02 -41.74 -2.13
C CYS A 135 69.69 -42.27 -2.70
N GLU A 136 69.47 -43.60 -2.71
CA GLU A 136 68.20 -44.18 -3.14
C GLU A 136 67.00 -43.70 -2.28
N VAL A 137 67.18 -43.63 -0.96
CA VAL A 137 66.15 -43.17 -0.03
C VAL A 137 65.91 -41.67 -0.18
N GLU A 138 66.97 -40.87 -0.30
CA GLU A 138 66.89 -39.43 -0.56
C GLU A 138 66.10 -39.15 -1.85
N ASP A 139 66.41 -39.84 -2.94
CA ASP A 139 65.69 -39.71 -4.21
C ASP A 139 64.20 -40.06 -4.09
N LEU A 140 63.87 -41.13 -3.35
CA LEU A 140 62.50 -41.54 -3.11
C LEU A 140 61.74 -40.46 -2.29
N LEU A 141 62.38 -39.93 -1.25
CA LEU A 141 61.81 -38.88 -0.41
C LEU A 141 61.60 -37.59 -1.19
N ILE A 142 62.58 -37.16 -1.99
CA ILE A 142 62.47 -35.99 -2.85
C ILE A 142 61.30 -36.15 -3.83
N LYS A 143 61.18 -37.30 -4.51
CA LYS A 143 60.06 -37.58 -5.42
C LYS A 143 58.71 -37.49 -4.70
N LYS A 144 58.59 -38.05 -3.49
CA LYS A 144 57.36 -37.95 -2.68
C LYS A 144 57.05 -36.52 -2.25
N ILE A 145 58.06 -35.77 -1.81
CA ILE A 145 57.91 -34.36 -1.41
C ILE A 145 57.42 -33.53 -2.59
N VAL A 146 58.02 -33.68 -3.77
CA VAL A 146 57.61 -32.97 -4.99
C VAL A 146 56.16 -33.31 -5.37
N TYR A 147 55.79 -34.60 -5.31
CA TYR A 147 54.42 -35.04 -5.59
C TYR A 147 53.39 -34.43 -4.61
N ILE A 148 53.70 -34.45 -3.30
CA ILE A 148 52.83 -33.87 -2.28
C ILE A 148 52.71 -32.36 -2.47
N LYS A 149 53.83 -31.66 -2.73
CA LYS A 149 53.84 -30.22 -3.02
C LYS A 149 52.93 -29.88 -4.19
N PHE A 150 53.01 -30.64 -5.29
CA PHE A 150 52.12 -30.45 -6.44
C PHE A 150 50.64 -30.65 -6.09
N ARG A 151 50.31 -31.70 -5.33
CA ARG A 151 48.93 -31.95 -4.88
C ARG A 151 48.39 -30.84 -3.99
N VAL A 152 49.21 -30.33 -3.06
CA VAL A 152 48.82 -29.24 -2.17
C VAL A 152 48.56 -27.96 -2.96
N VAL A 153 49.43 -27.60 -3.91
CA VAL A 153 49.23 -26.43 -4.78
C VAL A 153 47.93 -26.56 -5.57
N LYS A 154 47.64 -27.73 -6.13
CA LYS A 154 46.37 -27.98 -6.84
C LYS A 154 45.16 -27.79 -5.92
N LEU A 155 45.18 -28.38 -4.72
CA LEU A 155 44.10 -28.26 -3.75
C LEU A 155 43.86 -26.80 -3.32
N VAL A 156 44.94 -26.03 -3.12
CA VAL A 156 44.83 -24.59 -2.79
C VAL A 156 44.14 -23.84 -3.93
N ASN A 157 44.49 -24.13 -5.19
CA ASN A 157 43.83 -23.52 -6.33
C ASN A 157 42.34 -23.92 -6.40
N ASP A 158 42.03 -25.20 -6.22
CA ASP A 158 40.64 -25.69 -6.22
C ASP A 158 39.81 -25.01 -5.11
N VAL A 159 40.38 -24.83 -3.91
CA VAL A 159 39.74 -24.11 -2.79
C VAL A 159 39.53 -22.64 -3.12
N ASN A 160 40.48 -21.98 -3.78
CA ASN A 160 40.33 -20.57 -4.18
C ASN A 160 39.20 -20.40 -5.20
N VAL A 161 39.10 -21.29 -6.20
CA VAL A 161 37.99 -21.30 -7.17
C VAL A 161 36.65 -21.49 -6.46
N LEU A 162 36.55 -22.44 -5.53
CA LEU A 162 35.33 -22.65 -4.74
C LEU A 162 34.97 -21.43 -3.88
N LYS A 163 35.96 -20.73 -3.34
CA LYS A 163 35.76 -19.53 -2.54
C LYS A 163 35.19 -18.39 -3.39
N GLU A 164 35.70 -18.19 -4.60
CA GLU A 164 35.17 -17.23 -5.57
C GLU A 164 33.74 -17.58 -5.98
N GLU A 165 33.48 -18.84 -6.34
CA GLU A 165 32.13 -19.31 -6.70
C GLU A 165 31.14 -19.10 -5.55
N THR A 166 31.55 -19.41 -4.32
CA THR A 166 30.72 -19.21 -3.12
C THR A 166 30.44 -17.72 -2.89
N SER A 167 31.44 -16.85 -3.06
CA SER A 167 31.28 -15.40 -2.95
C SER A 167 30.26 -14.87 -3.96
N LEU A 168 30.36 -15.29 -5.22
CA LEU A 168 29.43 -14.92 -6.28
C LEU A 168 28.02 -15.44 -6.00
N LYS A 169 27.87 -16.67 -5.51
CA LYS A 169 26.56 -17.22 -5.09
C LYS A 169 25.94 -16.43 -3.95
N VAL A 170 26.73 -16.04 -2.94
CA VAL A 170 26.26 -15.19 -1.83
C VAL A 170 25.83 -13.82 -2.34
N GLU A 171 26.60 -13.20 -3.23
CA GLU A 171 26.25 -11.92 -3.83
C GLU A 171 24.99 -11.99 -4.69
N SER A 172 24.89 -13.01 -5.55
CA SER A 172 23.69 -13.27 -6.36
C SER A 172 22.45 -13.49 -5.48
N SER A 173 22.58 -14.29 -4.40
CA SER A 173 21.50 -14.52 -3.44
C SER A 173 21.08 -13.23 -2.75
N ARG A 174 22.04 -12.42 -2.30
CA ARG A 174 21.77 -11.11 -1.69
C ARG A 174 21.04 -10.18 -2.66
N ASN A 175 21.41 -10.16 -3.93
CA ASN A 175 20.75 -9.34 -4.96
C ASN A 175 19.33 -9.83 -5.25
N LEU A 176 19.12 -11.15 -5.28
CA LEU A 176 17.80 -11.75 -5.45
C LEU A 176 16.87 -11.40 -4.28
N VAL A 177 17.36 -11.51 -3.03
CA VAL A 177 16.60 -11.13 -1.83
C VAL A 177 16.22 -9.66 -1.88
N LYS A 178 17.14 -8.74 -2.21
CA LYS A 178 16.83 -7.31 -2.38
C LYS A 178 15.74 -7.08 -3.43
N THR A 179 15.80 -7.81 -4.55
CA THR A 179 14.82 -7.71 -5.63
C THR A 179 13.45 -8.25 -5.20
N MET A 180 13.41 -9.37 -4.49
CA MET A 180 12.17 -9.90 -3.91
C MET A 180 11.57 -8.93 -2.88
N GLU A 181 12.39 -8.32 -2.01
CA GLU A 181 11.91 -7.34 -1.03
C GLU A 181 11.32 -6.11 -1.73
N SER A 182 11.97 -5.59 -2.78
CA SER A 182 11.41 -4.47 -3.56
C SER A 182 10.09 -4.83 -4.24
N LEU A 183 10.00 -6.03 -4.83
CA LEU A 183 8.77 -6.50 -5.47
C LEU A 183 7.65 -6.71 -4.45
N ARG A 184 7.98 -7.22 -3.26
CA ARG A 184 7.02 -7.37 -2.15
C ARG A 184 6.48 -6.02 -1.71
N VAL A 185 7.35 -5.03 -1.49
CA VAL A 185 6.94 -3.67 -1.11
C VAL A 185 6.04 -3.05 -2.19
N ASP A 186 6.35 -3.25 -3.46
CA ASP A 186 5.51 -2.75 -4.55
C ASP A 186 4.18 -3.51 -4.69
N ALA A 187 4.17 -4.82 -4.45
CA ALA A 187 2.95 -5.62 -4.37
C ALA A 187 2.05 -5.14 -3.23
N ASP A 188 2.61 -4.84 -2.05
CA ASP A 188 1.88 -4.31 -0.90
C ASP A 188 1.28 -2.92 -1.20
N LYS A 189 2.05 -2.03 -1.86
CA LYS A 189 1.55 -0.72 -2.34
C LYS A 189 0.41 -0.88 -3.35
N ASN A 190 0.56 -1.78 -4.32
CA ASN A 190 -0.45 -2.06 -5.32
C ASN A 190 -1.72 -2.65 -4.68
N HIS A 191 -1.58 -3.52 -3.68
CA HIS A 191 -2.71 -4.07 -2.94
C HIS A 191 -3.44 -2.98 -2.15
N ALA A 192 -2.72 -2.08 -1.49
CA ALA A 192 -3.30 -0.93 -0.81
C ALA A 192 -4.02 0.03 -1.78
N LEU A 193 -3.45 0.25 -2.98
CA LEU A 193 -4.11 1.03 -4.04
C LEU A 193 -5.39 0.35 -4.54
N MET A 194 -5.35 -0.97 -4.77
CA MET A 194 -6.52 -1.75 -5.16
C MET A 194 -7.65 -1.64 -4.13
N ASN A 195 -7.33 -1.71 -2.84
CA ASN A 195 -8.34 -1.59 -1.78
C ASN A 195 -8.98 -0.20 -1.77
N ARG A 196 -8.19 0.87 -1.92
CA ARG A 196 -8.72 2.23 -2.05
C ARG A 196 -9.62 2.40 -3.27
N LEU A 197 -9.21 1.89 -4.44
CA LEU A 197 -10.03 1.92 -5.65
C LEU A 197 -11.32 1.12 -5.49
N ARG A 198 -11.27 -0.01 -4.78
CA ARG A 198 -12.47 -0.81 -4.48
C ARG A 198 -13.44 -0.05 -3.57
N GLU A 199 -12.94 0.60 -2.52
CA GLU A 199 -13.74 1.46 -1.64
C GLU A 199 -14.38 2.63 -2.39
N GLU A 200 -13.60 3.30 -3.24
CA GLU A 200 -14.09 4.38 -4.10
C GLU A 200 -15.17 3.88 -5.08
N ASN A 201 -14.95 2.74 -5.73
CA ASN A 201 -15.92 2.15 -6.65
C ASN A 201 -17.22 1.74 -5.93
N ASN A 202 -17.11 1.19 -4.72
CA ASN A 202 -18.28 0.90 -3.88
C ASN A 202 -19.04 2.20 -3.51
N SER A 203 -18.33 3.26 -3.16
CA SER A 203 -18.91 4.58 -2.87
C SER A 203 -19.63 5.16 -4.10
N LEU A 204 -18.98 5.15 -5.26
CA LEU A 204 -19.57 5.59 -6.52
C LEU A 204 -20.80 4.77 -6.90
N THR A 205 -20.77 3.45 -6.70
CA THR A 205 -21.91 2.56 -6.93
C THR A 205 -23.08 2.92 -6.02
N ALA A 206 -22.83 3.23 -4.75
CA ALA A 206 -23.87 3.69 -3.82
C ALA A 206 -24.46 5.05 -4.23
N VAL A 207 -23.61 6.00 -4.66
CA VAL A 207 -24.06 7.29 -5.19
C VAL A 207 -24.92 7.09 -6.44
N LYS A 208 -24.48 6.25 -7.37
CA LYS A 208 -25.24 5.92 -8.58
C LYS A 208 -26.61 5.34 -8.23
N ALA A 209 -26.67 4.35 -7.34
CA ALA A 209 -27.94 3.76 -6.91
C ALA A 209 -28.89 4.80 -6.28
N LYS A 210 -28.36 5.77 -5.51
CA LYS A 210 -29.13 6.88 -4.96
C LYS A 210 -29.64 7.82 -6.05
N GLN A 211 -28.81 8.13 -7.04
CA GLN A 211 -29.19 8.95 -8.19
C GLN A 211 -30.25 8.26 -9.06
N ASP A 212 -30.09 6.96 -9.35
CA ASP A 212 -31.07 6.18 -10.12
C ASP A 212 -32.44 6.15 -9.42
N LYS A 213 -32.46 6.01 -8.09
CA LYS A 213 -33.69 6.11 -7.29
C LYS A 213 -34.30 7.51 -7.39
N MET A 214 -33.49 8.56 -7.26
CA MET A 214 -33.95 9.95 -7.39
C MET A 214 -34.51 10.25 -8.79
N ILE A 215 -33.89 9.72 -9.85
CA ILE A 215 -34.38 9.83 -11.22
C ILE A 215 -35.74 9.14 -11.34
N THR A 216 -35.89 7.94 -10.78
CA THR A 216 -37.16 7.20 -10.79
C THR A 216 -38.27 7.98 -10.07
N ASP A 217 -37.97 8.55 -8.90
CA ASP A 217 -38.92 9.37 -8.12
C ASP A 217 -39.31 10.66 -8.87
N LEU A 218 -38.34 11.31 -9.53
CA LEU A 218 -38.60 12.48 -10.38
C LEU A 218 -39.43 12.13 -11.61
N GLN A 219 -39.14 11.01 -12.29
CA GLN A 219 -39.93 10.52 -13.42
C GLN A 219 -41.38 10.28 -13.03
N LYS A 220 -41.61 9.64 -11.87
CA LYS A 220 -42.96 9.46 -11.32
C LYS A 220 -43.64 10.80 -11.05
N THR A 221 -42.91 11.75 -10.46
CA THR A 221 -43.44 13.10 -10.18
C THR A 221 -43.80 13.84 -11.47
N VAL A 222 -42.97 13.73 -12.52
CA VAL A 222 -43.25 14.30 -13.84
C VAL A 222 -44.50 13.68 -14.44
N GLN A 223 -44.62 12.35 -14.40
CA GLN A 223 -45.81 11.65 -14.89
C GLN A 223 -47.08 12.07 -14.15
N ASP A 224 -47.04 12.21 -12.83
CA ASP A 224 -48.17 12.70 -12.03
C ASP A 224 -48.54 14.15 -12.40
N LYS A 225 -47.54 15.00 -12.68
CA LYS A 225 -47.74 16.37 -13.16
C LYS A 225 -48.32 16.41 -14.57
N ASP A 226 -47.87 15.56 -15.47
CA ASP A 226 -48.41 15.47 -16.84
C ASP A 226 -49.89 15.05 -16.81
N VAL A 227 -50.25 14.07 -15.97
CA VAL A 227 -51.67 13.71 -15.75
C VAL A 227 -52.46 14.92 -15.26
N SER A 228 -51.94 15.65 -14.28
CA SER A 228 -52.60 16.86 -13.76
C SER A 228 -52.70 17.98 -14.81
N VAL A 229 -51.71 18.13 -15.69
CA VAL A 229 -51.76 19.08 -16.81
C VAL A 229 -52.86 18.69 -17.79
N VAL A 230 -53.01 17.40 -18.13
CA VAL A 230 -54.09 16.92 -19.00
C VAL A 230 -55.46 17.19 -18.37
N GLU A 231 -55.62 16.94 -17.07
CA GLU A 231 -56.85 17.26 -16.33
C GLU A 231 -57.17 18.75 -16.35
N LEU A 232 -56.17 19.61 -16.12
CA LEU A 232 -56.32 21.06 -16.17
C LEU A 232 -56.63 21.55 -17.58
N GLN A 233 -56.02 20.97 -18.62
CA GLN A 233 -56.32 21.28 -20.02
C GLN A 233 -57.77 20.91 -20.38
N ASN A 234 -58.25 19.75 -19.97
CA ASN A 234 -59.64 19.35 -20.15
C ASN A 234 -60.60 20.32 -19.46
N ARG A 235 -60.31 20.69 -18.20
CA ARG A 235 -61.11 21.67 -17.45
C ARG A 235 -61.06 23.07 -18.04
N ASN A 236 -59.94 23.48 -18.62
CA ASN A 236 -59.82 24.73 -19.35
C ASN A 236 -60.62 24.69 -20.66
N GLY A 237 -60.65 23.54 -21.35
CA GLY A 237 -61.51 23.32 -22.52
C GLY A 237 -63.00 23.41 -22.19
N GLU A 238 -63.43 22.84 -21.06
CA GLU A 238 -64.80 22.98 -20.54
C GLU A 238 -65.15 24.46 -20.26
N LEU A 239 -64.27 25.17 -19.55
CA LEU A 239 -64.46 26.59 -19.24
C LEU A 239 -64.48 27.47 -20.50
N GLN A 240 -63.67 27.15 -21.50
CA GLN A 240 -63.66 27.87 -22.77
C GLN A 240 -64.95 27.62 -23.56
N GLY A 241 -65.46 26.39 -23.56
CA GLY A 241 -66.78 26.07 -24.13
C GLY A 241 -67.94 26.78 -23.43
N ASP A 242 -67.87 26.94 -22.11
CA ASP A 242 -68.85 27.73 -21.36
C ASP A 242 -68.72 29.24 -21.63
N MET A 243 -67.50 29.74 -21.84
CA MET A 243 -67.26 31.13 -22.23
C MET A 243 -67.81 31.44 -23.62
N GLU A 244 -67.68 30.53 -24.57
CA GLU A 244 -68.29 30.65 -25.90
C GLU A 244 -69.82 30.67 -25.83
N LYS A 245 -70.43 29.77 -25.05
CA LYS A 245 -71.89 29.78 -24.82
C LYS A 245 -72.36 31.09 -24.18
N LEU A 246 -71.65 31.60 -23.18
CA LEU A 246 -71.96 32.88 -22.56
C LEU A 246 -71.79 34.06 -23.53
N SER A 247 -70.77 34.02 -24.38
CA SER A 247 -70.54 35.05 -25.41
C SER A 247 -71.69 35.09 -26.43
N VAL A 248 -72.13 33.93 -26.92
CA VAL A 248 -73.30 33.82 -27.80
C VAL A 248 -74.57 34.32 -27.10
N MET A 249 -74.77 33.96 -25.83
CA MET A 249 -75.92 34.41 -25.04
C MET A 249 -75.89 35.93 -24.79
N MET A 250 -74.71 36.51 -24.56
CA MET A 250 -74.52 37.97 -24.45
C MET A 250 -74.84 38.68 -25.76
N ALA A 251 -74.38 38.17 -26.90
CA ALA A 251 -74.67 38.74 -28.21
C ALA A 251 -76.18 38.72 -28.52
N GLN A 252 -76.85 37.61 -28.19
CA GLN A 252 -78.31 37.50 -28.29
C GLN A 252 -79.02 38.52 -27.40
N LYS A 253 -78.66 38.60 -26.10
CA LYS A 253 -79.26 39.58 -25.19
C LYS A 253 -78.99 41.03 -25.59
N LYS A 254 -77.80 41.33 -26.13
CA LYS A 254 -77.45 42.66 -26.65
C LYS A 254 -78.37 43.04 -27.81
N ALA A 255 -78.60 42.12 -28.76
CA ALA A 255 -79.52 42.33 -29.86
C ALA A 255 -80.96 42.58 -29.36
N THR A 256 -81.44 41.82 -28.36
CA THR A 256 -82.76 42.04 -27.77
C THR A 256 -82.87 43.40 -27.06
N ILE A 257 -81.82 43.84 -26.36
CA ILE A 257 -81.77 45.16 -25.71
C ILE A 257 -81.79 46.30 -26.73
N ASP A 258 -81.06 46.15 -27.84
CA ASP A 258 -81.02 47.15 -28.90
C ASP A 258 -82.36 47.25 -29.62
N GLU A 259 -83.08 46.13 -29.79
CA GLU A 259 -84.44 46.08 -30.33
C GLU A 259 -85.46 46.73 -29.38
N LEU A 260 -85.43 46.38 -28.09
CA LEU A 260 -86.26 47.01 -27.05
C LEU A 260 -85.98 48.52 -26.90
N SER A 261 -84.73 48.95 -27.05
CA SER A 261 -84.37 50.38 -27.02
C SER A 261 -84.97 51.13 -28.22
N LYS A 262 -85.02 50.48 -29.39
CA LYS A 262 -85.62 51.04 -30.59
C LYS A 262 -87.14 51.19 -30.43
N ASP A 263 -87.79 50.17 -29.87
CA ASP A 263 -89.22 50.20 -29.54
C ASP A 263 -89.54 51.28 -28.49
N LEU A 264 -88.70 51.45 -27.47
CA LEU A 264 -88.85 52.49 -26.45
C LEU A 264 -88.75 53.91 -27.05
N VAL A 265 -87.78 54.13 -27.94
CA VAL A 265 -87.64 55.41 -28.66
C VAL A 265 -88.87 55.68 -29.52
N GLN A 266 -89.40 54.66 -30.20
CA GLN A 266 -90.58 54.79 -31.05
C GLN A 266 -91.85 55.07 -30.22
N ALA A 267 -92.01 54.41 -29.07
CA ALA A 267 -93.09 54.65 -28.11
C ALA A 267 -93.03 56.07 -27.52
N ASN A 268 -91.85 56.54 -27.11
CA ASN A 268 -91.67 57.91 -26.63
C ASN A 268 -91.99 58.95 -27.71
N GLN A 269 -91.57 58.72 -28.96
CA GLN A 269 -91.90 59.61 -30.06
C GLN A 269 -93.42 59.68 -30.33
N MET A 270 -94.12 58.54 -30.23
CA MET A 270 -95.58 58.49 -30.32
C MET A 270 -96.25 59.26 -29.18
N LEU A 271 -95.76 59.14 -27.94
CA LEU A 271 -96.27 59.89 -26.79
C LEU A 271 -96.09 61.41 -26.96
N VAL A 272 -94.92 61.87 -27.42
CA VAL A 272 -94.69 63.29 -27.71
C VAL A 272 -95.65 63.82 -28.77
N ASN A 273 -95.88 63.06 -29.85
CA ASN A 273 -96.83 63.43 -30.88
C ASN A 273 -98.27 63.47 -30.36
N PHE A 274 -98.65 62.51 -29.50
CA PHE A 274 -99.96 62.46 -28.88
C PHE A 274 -100.19 63.66 -27.95
N ASN A 275 -99.19 64.02 -27.14
CA ASN A 275 -99.25 65.18 -26.25
C ASN A 275 -99.41 66.50 -27.03
N ASN A 276 -98.63 66.69 -28.10
CA ASN A 276 -98.76 67.86 -28.96
C ASN A 276 -100.16 67.95 -29.59
N HIS A 277 -100.75 66.82 -29.97
CA HIS A 277 -102.11 66.77 -30.50
C HIS A 277 -103.17 67.07 -29.43
N TYR A 278 -102.95 66.62 -28.19
CA TYR A 278 -103.82 66.93 -27.05
C TYR A 278 -103.81 68.43 -26.73
N ASP A 279 -102.64 69.05 -26.63
CA ASP A 279 -102.51 70.49 -26.35
C ASP A 279 -103.18 71.36 -27.42
N ALA A 280 -103.02 71.00 -28.69
CA ALA A 280 -103.67 71.70 -29.80
C ALA A 280 -105.21 71.59 -29.72
N LYS A 281 -105.74 70.43 -29.32
CA LYS A 281 -107.18 70.25 -29.11
C LYS A 281 -107.69 70.98 -27.88
N SER A 282 -106.92 71.01 -26.79
CA SER A 282 -107.29 71.72 -25.57
C SER A 282 -107.41 73.23 -25.82
N LYS A 283 -106.47 73.84 -26.56
CA LYS A 283 -106.59 75.25 -27.00
C LYS A 283 -107.83 75.50 -27.84
N GLN A 284 -108.15 74.60 -28.76
CA GLN A 284 -109.36 74.69 -29.59
C GLN A 284 -110.65 74.69 -28.75
N VAL A 285 -110.67 73.93 -27.66
CA VAL A 285 -111.83 73.86 -26.74
C VAL A 285 -111.98 75.17 -25.96
N GLU A 286 -110.88 75.76 -25.48
CA GLU A 286 -110.91 77.06 -24.79
C GLU A 286 -111.41 78.19 -25.70
N GLU A 287 -110.95 78.22 -26.96
CA GLU A 287 -111.43 79.19 -27.96
C GLU A 287 -112.93 79.03 -28.25
N LEU A 288 -113.40 77.79 -28.42
CA LEU A 288 -114.82 77.52 -28.63
C LEU A 288 -115.68 77.91 -27.41
N GLN A 289 -115.19 77.67 -26.19
CA GLN A 289 -115.88 78.10 -24.96
C GLN A 289 -116.00 79.63 -24.87
N ALA A 290 -114.95 80.37 -25.25
CA ALA A 290 -114.99 81.83 -25.29
C ALA A 290 -116.02 82.35 -26.33
N ILE A 291 -116.09 81.71 -27.50
CA ILE A 291 -117.06 82.05 -28.56
C ILE A 291 -118.50 81.76 -28.10
N VAL A 292 -118.74 80.63 -27.45
CA VAL A 292 -120.06 80.26 -26.91
C VAL A 292 -120.51 81.26 -25.84
N ALA A 293 -119.64 81.63 -24.91
CA ALA A 293 -119.95 82.63 -23.88
C ALA A 293 -120.32 84.01 -24.48
N ALA A 294 -119.63 84.43 -25.54
CA ALA A 294 -119.95 85.68 -26.24
C ALA A 294 -121.32 85.61 -26.96
N LYS A 295 -121.64 84.47 -27.60
CA LYS A 295 -122.93 84.23 -28.26
C LYS A 295 -124.09 84.22 -27.27
N ASP A 296 -123.94 83.60 -26.10
CA ASP A 296 -124.97 83.58 -25.07
C ASP A 296 -125.28 84.97 -24.50
N SER A 297 -124.27 85.82 -24.35
CA SER A 297 -124.45 87.21 -23.92
C SER A 297 -125.27 88.01 -24.94
N ALA A 298 -124.96 87.86 -26.24
CA ALA A 298 -125.71 88.49 -27.32
C ALA A 298 -127.17 88.01 -27.42
N ILE A 299 -127.43 86.72 -27.16
CA ILE A 299 -128.80 86.17 -27.13
C ILE A 299 -129.62 86.77 -25.98
N LYS A 300 -129.02 86.97 -24.80
CA LYS A 300 -129.70 87.62 -23.66
C LYS A 300 -130.10 89.05 -23.98
N GLU A 301 -129.21 89.81 -24.61
CA GLU A 301 -129.47 91.18 -25.02
C GLU A 301 -130.61 91.26 -26.05
N GLN A 302 -130.62 90.33 -27.01
CA GLN A 302 -131.66 90.32 -28.03
C GLN A 302 -133.02 89.83 -27.53
N LYS A 303 -133.04 88.94 -26.54
CA LYS A 303 -134.28 88.61 -25.79
C LYS A 303 -134.87 89.82 -25.07
N LEU A 304 -134.04 90.68 -24.47
CA LEU A 304 -134.50 91.90 -23.81
C LEU A 304 -135.14 92.88 -24.80
N ARG A 305 -134.48 93.15 -25.93
CA ARG A 305 -135.05 93.99 -27.00
C ARG A 305 -136.37 93.46 -27.55
N THR A 306 -136.47 92.15 -27.73
CA THR A 306 -137.71 91.53 -28.24
C THR A 306 -138.88 91.69 -27.26
N ASN A 307 -138.61 91.59 -25.95
CA ASN A 307 -139.62 91.78 -24.91
C ASN A 307 -140.10 93.24 -24.81
N GLU A 308 -139.21 94.22 -25.00
CA GLU A 308 -139.60 95.64 -25.06
C GLU A 308 -140.50 95.93 -26.27
N LEU A 309 -140.15 95.39 -27.43
CA LEU A 309 -140.95 95.53 -28.65
C LEU A 309 -142.36 94.91 -28.50
N LEU A 310 -142.44 93.74 -27.86
CA LEU A 310 -143.72 93.09 -27.52
C LEU A 310 -144.58 93.95 -26.59
N ARG A 311 -143.96 94.65 -25.63
CA ARG A 311 -144.68 95.53 -24.71
C ARG A 311 -145.22 96.78 -25.41
N GLU A 312 -144.46 97.35 -26.34
CA GLU A 312 -144.93 98.47 -27.16
C GLU A 312 -146.07 98.07 -28.09
N PHE A 313 -146.01 96.86 -28.67
CA PHE A 313 -147.07 96.33 -29.52
C PHE A 313 -148.39 96.14 -28.76
N GLU A 314 -148.37 95.58 -27.54
CA GLU A 314 -149.60 95.43 -26.75
C GLU A 314 -150.18 96.77 -26.28
N ASN A 315 -149.36 97.78 -26.00
CA ASN A 315 -149.87 99.12 -25.71
C ASN A 315 -150.56 99.76 -26.94
N TYR A 316 -150.01 99.56 -28.13
CA TYR A 316 -150.64 100.05 -29.37
C TYR A 316 -151.99 99.38 -29.62
N LYS A 317 -152.07 98.06 -29.40
CA LYS A 317 -153.30 97.27 -29.55
C LYS A 317 -154.41 97.70 -28.58
N VAL A 318 -154.06 98.10 -27.36
CA VAL A 318 -155.04 98.60 -26.36
C VAL A 318 -155.62 99.93 -26.80
N SER A 319 -154.81 100.90 -27.22
CA SER A 319 -155.32 102.19 -27.72
C SER A 319 -156.17 102.06 -28.98
N PHE A 320 -155.82 101.16 -29.90
CA PHE A 320 -156.61 100.94 -31.12
C PHE A 320 -158.01 100.37 -30.83
N ASN A 321 -158.10 99.44 -29.89
CA ASN A 321 -159.38 98.82 -29.52
C ASN A 321 -160.33 99.79 -28.79
N GLU A 322 -159.81 100.69 -27.96
CA GLU A 322 -160.64 101.68 -27.27
C GLU A 322 -161.26 102.70 -28.25
N GLU A 323 -160.54 103.06 -29.31
CA GLU A 323 -161.01 104.01 -30.32
C GLU A 323 -162.09 103.41 -31.24
N GLU A 324 -161.96 102.15 -31.63
CA GLU A 324 -162.96 101.39 -32.39
C GLU A 324 -164.24 101.13 -31.58
N GLN A 325 -164.10 100.82 -30.29
CA GLN A 325 -165.25 100.56 -29.43
C GLN A 325 -166.09 101.83 -29.17
N GLY A 326 -165.47 103.02 -29.22
CA GLY A 326 -166.15 104.30 -29.18
C GLY A 326 -167.05 104.57 -30.40
N LYS A 327 -166.62 104.15 -31.59
CA LYS A 327 -167.38 104.30 -32.85
C LYS A 327 -168.56 103.34 -32.92
N LEU A 328 -168.36 102.08 -32.55
CA LEU A 328 -169.39 101.04 -32.58
C LEU A 328 -170.57 101.34 -31.63
N LYS A 329 -170.29 101.94 -30.47
CA LYS A 329 -171.33 102.32 -29.51
C LYS A 329 -172.22 103.44 -30.03
N HIS A 330 -171.67 104.36 -30.82
CA HIS A 330 -172.43 105.45 -31.42
C HIS A 330 -173.37 104.96 -32.53
N GLU A 331 -172.92 103.98 -33.34
CA GLU A 331 -173.76 103.34 -34.36
C GLU A 331 -174.89 102.49 -33.76
N PHE A 332 -174.65 101.80 -32.64
CA PHE A 332 -175.68 101.00 -31.98
C PHE A 332 -176.85 101.84 -31.45
N VAL A 333 -176.56 103.03 -30.90
CA VAL A 333 -177.58 103.96 -30.41
C VAL A 333 -178.46 104.49 -31.56
N LEU A 334 -177.90 104.65 -32.77
CA LEU A 334 -178.65 105.05 -33.96
C LEU A 334 -179.54 103.91 -34.52
N ALA A 335 -179.07 102.66 -34.44
CA ALA A 335 -179.84 101.50 -34.88
C ALA A 335 -181.03 101.19 -33.95
N GLN A 336 -180.85 101.34 -32.63
CA GLN A 336 -181.90 101.01 -31.67
C GLN A 336 -183.09 101.97 -31.75
N ASN A 337 -182.85 103.27 -31.96
CA ASN A 337 -183.91 104.26 -32.17
C ASN A 337 -184.76 103.96 -33.43
N LYS A 338 -184.22 103.21 -34.38
CA LYS A 338 -184.93 102.80 -35.61
C LYS A 338 -185.81 101.56 -35.41
N ILE A 339 -185.48 100.72 -34.42
CA ILE A 339 -186.28 99.56 -34.03
C ILE A 339 -187.53 100.03 -33.27
N ASP A 340 -187.40 101.04 -32.40
CA ASP A 340 -188.52 101.65 -31.66
C ASP A 340 -189.59 102.26 -32.60
N GLU A 341 -189.22 102.71 -33.79
CA GLU A 341 -190.18 103.18 -34.81
C GLU A 341 -190.88 102.03 -35.56
N LEU A 342 -190.18 100.94 -35.85
CA LEU A 342 -190.72 99.81 -36.63
C LEU A 342 -191.66 98.93 -35.81
N GLU A 343 -191.40 98.72 -34.52
CA GLU A 343 -192.33 97.95 -33.66
C GLU A 343 -193.65 98.70 -33.40
N GLY A 344 -193.61 100.03 -33.37
CA GLY A 344 -194.80 100.88 -33.32
C GLY A 344 -195.70 100.73 -34.56
N ALA A 345 -195.11 100.45 -35.72
CA ALA A 345 -195.85 100.20 -36.97
C ALA A 345 -196.44 98.78 -37.02
N LEU A 346 -195.72 97.77 -36.52
CA LEU A 346 -196.15 96.36 -36.60
C LEU A 346 -197.38 96.06 -35.72
N ARG A 347 -197.50 96.66 -34.53
CA ARG A 347 -198.67 96.43 -33.66
C ARG A 347 -199.92 97.14 -34.13
N LYS A 348 -199.80 98.24 -34.88
CA LYS A 348 -200.93 98.84 -35.60
C LYS A 348 -201.40 97.94 -36.76
N ALA A 349 -200.49 97.18 -37.40
CA ALA A 349 -200.83 96.26 -38.48
C ALA A 349 -201.52 94.97 -38.01
N ASN A 350 -201.10 94.36 -36.90
CA ASN A 350 -201.78 93.15 -36.40
C ASN A 350 -203.13 93.42 -35.73
N LYS A 351 -203.37 94.65 -35.28
CA LYS A 351 -204.72 95.11 -34.90
C LYS A 351 -205.68 95.16 -36.09
N ILE A 352 -205.18 95.14 -37.33
CA ILE A 352 -205.99 95.19 -38.56
C ILE A 352 -206.22 93.78 -39.15
N ASN A 353 -205.26 92.84 -39.01
CA ASN A 353 -205.36 91.53 -39.69
C ASN A 353 -206.35 90.53 -39.07
N VAL A 354 -206.61 90.56 -37.76
CA VAL A 354 -207.58 89.60 -37.19
C VAL A 354 -209.02 90.13 -37.23
N LEU A 355 -209.21 91.46 -37.20
CA LEU A 355 -210.47 92.11 -37.59
C LEU A 355 -210.88 91.80 -39.06
N LEU A 356 -210.00 91.21 -39.87
CA LEU A 356 -210.28 90.77 -41.25
C LEU A 356 -210.58 89.27 -41.39
N THR A 357 -210.24 88.41 -40.41
CA THR A 357 -210.55 86.96 -40.49
C THR A 357 -211.86 86.60 -39.76
N GLU A 358 -212.38 87.52 -38.94
CA GLU A 358 -213.81 87.56 -38.57
C GLU A 358 -214.77 87.85 -39.76
N LYS A 359 -214.27 88.07 -41.00
CA LYS A 359 -215.08 88.60 -42.12
C LYS A 359 -215.15 87.79 -43.42
N ILE A 360 -214.59 86.57 -43.48
CA ILE A 360 -214.77 85.64 -44.62
C ILE A 360 -215.44 84.36 -44.10
N ASN A 361 -216.75 84.43 -43.84
CA ASN A 361 -217.81 84.04 -44.79
C ASN A 361 -218.09 82.53 -44.71
N ASN A 362 -219.14 82.07 -44.01
CA ASN A 362 -220.56 82.33 -44.31
C ASN A 362 -220.85 82.26 -45.82
N ALA A 363 -221.11 81.05 -46.34
CA ALA A 363 -221.99 80.79 -47.49
C ALA A 363 -222.28 79.28 -47.65
N ASN A 364 -223.51 78.85 -47.34
CA ASN A 364 -224.16 77.66 -47.95
C ASN A 364 -224.37 77.94 -49.47
N PHE A 365 -224.44 77.00 -50.42
CA PHE A 365 -225.16 75.72 -50.62
C PHE A 365 -224.45 74.92 -51.76
N GLY A 366 -224.64 73.63 -52.11
CA GLY A 366 -225.52 72.52 -51.71
C GLY A 366 -225.68 71.47 -52.86
N HIS A 367 -225.63 70.16 -52.53
CA HIS A 367 -226.24 68.94 -53.15
C HIS A 367 -225.48 67.73 -52.54
N ARG A 368 -226.05 66.73 -51.88
CA ARG A 368 -227.39 66.12 -51.80
C ARG A 368 -227.80 65.93 -50.33
#